data_AF-A0A7S3BKF4-F1
#
_entry.id   AF-A0A7S3BKF4-F1
#
_cell.length_a   1.000
_cell.length_b   1.000
_cell.length_c   1.000
_cell.angle_alpha   90.00
_cell.angle_beta   90.00
_cell.angle_gamma   90.00
#
_symmetry.space_group_name_H-M   'P 1'
#
loop_
_entity.id
_entity.type
_entity.pdbx_description
1 polymer ?
#
loop_
_entity_poly.entity_id
_entity_poly.type
_entity_poly.pdbx_seq_one_letter_code
_entity_poly.pdbx_strand_id
1 'polypeptide(L)'
;AMGQSSMVLAELSDDSPTALQGVRLLARYKGGEDKEGVLSSLSELLSDPMTSSNPMLAVMAATLYMCEGDFDEALKACSACTSLEMHAMMINAYLKLERADLAERQLKAMQGVDDDATLTQLCTAWVNVGLGGLKVQEAFYVFQELGDKFEWTARLYNGSAACNMVMGRFEEAEKDLMEALSKDSKDPETLANLVTVNLHLGKPAASRYLTQLKAADAAHPLAARLASAEEMFDRTITNMAS
;
A
#
# COMPACT_ATOMS: atom_id res chain seq x y z
N ALA A 1 -5.40 7.91 -2.57
CA ALA A 1 -5.55 9.37 -2.53
C ALA A 1 -6.15 9.82 -3.86
N MET A 2 -7.09 10.78 -3.90
CA MET A 2 -7.76 11.21 -5.14
C MET A 2 -6.85 11.95 -6.15
N GLY A 3 -5.52 11.91 -5.98
CA GLY A 3 -4.57 12.63 -6.85
C GLY A 3 -4.68 14.15 -6.81
N GLN A 4 -5.52 14.72 -5.94
CA GLN A 4 -5.81 16.16 -5.85
C GLN A 4 -4.82 16.89 -4.92
N SER A 5 -3.52 16.62 -5.04
CA SER A 5 -2.51 17.26 -4.21
C SER A 5 -2.53 18.79 -4.36
N SER A 6 -2.81 19.29 -5.57
CA SER A 6 -2.89 20.73 -5.87
C SER A 6 -4.00 21.47 -5.12
N MET A 7 -5.15 20.82 -4.87
CA MET A 7 -6.26 21.42 -4.12
C MET A 7 -5.92 21.55 -2.64
N VAL A 8 -5.32 20.50 -2.07
CA VAL A 8 -4.87 20.49 -0.67
C VAL A 8 -3.80 21.58 -0.42
N LEU A 9 -2.87 21.76 -1.37
CA LEU A 9 -1.84 22.80 -1.28
C LEU A 9 -2.40 24.23 -1.41
N ALA A 10 -3.50 24.40 -2.15
CA ALA A 10 -4.14 25.70 -2.33
C ALA A 10 -4.95 26.15 -1.09
N GLU A 11 -5.51 25.21 -0.33
CA GLU A 11 -6.36 25.51 0.83
C GLU A 11 -5.58 25.64 2.15
N LEU A 12 -4.42 24.98 2.28
CA LEU A 12 -3.63 24.99 3.50
C LEU A 12 -2.56 26.08 3.45
N SER A 13 -2.45 26.90 4.49
CA SER A 13 -1.37 27.89 4.67
C SER A 13 -0.32 27.41 5.69
N ASP A 14 0.82 28.10 5.77
CA ASP A 14 1.87 27.78 6.75
C ASP A 14 1.43 28.01 8.21
N ASP A 15 0.41 28.85 8.44
CA ASP A 15 -0.18 29.11 9.75
C ASP A 15 -1.20 28.03 10.19
N SER A 16 -1.38 26.97 9.40
CA SER A 16 -2.33 25.92 9.71
C SER A 16 -1.93 25.14 10.98
N PRO A 17 -2.90 24.57 11.72
CA PRO A 17 -2.61 23.64 12.81
C PRO A 17 -1.63 22.53 12.38
N THR A 18 -0.78 22.07 13.31
CA THR A 18 0.25 21.06 13.06
C THR A 18 -0.26 19.79 12.36
N ALA A 19 -1.48 19.34 12.69
CA ALA A 19 -2.10 18.20 12.03
C ALA A 19 -2.31 18.43 10.52
N LEU A 20 -2.69 19.64 10.13
CA LEU A 20 -2.87 20.03 8.72
C LEU A 20 -1.54 20.32 8.04
N GLN A 21 -0.53 20.80 8.76
CA GLN A 21 0.82 20.91 8.22
C GLN A 21 1.38 19.53 7.80
N GLY A 22 1.15 18.48 8.60
CA GLY A 22 1.52 17.11 8.22
C GLY A 22 0.84 16.66 6.92
N VAL A 23 -0.45 16.97 6.75
CA VAL A 23 -1.20 16.68 5.52
C VAL A 23 -0.65 17.47 4.33
N ARG A 24 -0.30 18.75 4.54
CA ARG A 24 0.35 19.60 3.52
C ARG A 24 1.69 19.02 3.07
N LEU A 25 2.53 18.55 4.00
CA LEU A 25 3.80 17.91 3.67
C LEU A 25 3.61 16.65 2.82
N LEU A 26 2.65 15.79 3.19
CA LEU A 26 2.31 14.62 2.38
C LEU A 26 1.80 15.00 0.98
N ALA A 27 1.01 16.06 0.87
CA ALA A 27 0.54 16.58 -0.42
C ALA A 27 1.69 17.11 -1.29
N ARG A 28 2.65 17.85 -0.72
CA ARG A 28 3.86 18.32 -1.43
C ARG A 28 4.68 17.15 -1.97
N TYR A 29 4.92 16.16 -1.11
CA TYR A 29 5.63 14.94 -1.48
C TYR A 29 4.94 14.20 -2.64
N LYS A 30 3.62 13.97 -2.55
CA LYS A 30 2.85 13.32 -3.62
C LYS A 30 2.69 14.19 -4.87
N GLY A 31 2.81 15.51 -4.74
CA GLY A 31 2.84 16.46 -5.84
C GLY A 31 4.16 16.47 -6.63
N GLY A 32 5.18 15.74 -6.16
CA GLY A 32 6.50 15.70 -6.79
C GLY A 32 7.38 16.91 -6.47
N GLU A 33 7.02 17.70 -5.46
CA GLU A 33 7.88 18.77 -4.95
C GLU A 33 8.99 18.22 -4.05
N ASP A 34 10.14 18.90 -4.08
CA ASP A 34 11.31 18.80 -3.19
C ASP A 34 11.21 17.77 -2.05
N LYS A 35 11.54 16.50 -2.36
CA LYS A 35 11.44 15.38 -1.43
C LYS A 35 12.35 15.56 -0.21
N GLU A 36 13.58 16.00 -0.43
CA GLU A 36 14.57 16.21 0.64
C GLU A 36 14.13 17.34 1.57
N GLY A 37 13.62 18.45 1.01
CA GLY A 37 13.02 19.53 1.78
C GLY A 37 11.85 19.05 2.65
N VAL A 38 10.92 18.25 2.09
CA VAL A 38 9.77 17.72 2.84
C VAL A 38 10.21 16.84 4.01
N LEU A 39 11.18 15.94 3.79
CA LEU A 39 11.69 15.06 4.86
C LEU A 39 12.42 15.85 5.94
N SER A 40 13.19 16.87 5.57
CA SER A 40 13.86 17.75 6.55
C SER A 40 12.84 18.49 7.43
N SER A 41 11.83 19.12 6.84
CA SER A 41 10.76 19.80 7.58
C SER A 41 9.96 18.84 8.47
N LEU A 42 9.72 17.61 8.00
CA LEU A 42 9.08 16.59 8.80
C LEU A 42 9.92 16.22 10.03
N SER A 43 11.23 16.03 9.86
CA SER A 43 12.15 15.70 10.96
C SER A 43 12.21 16.82 12.01
N GLU A 44 12.18 18.09 11.58
CA GLU A 44 12.12 19.25 12.47
C GLU A 44 10.82 19.24 13.29
N LEU A 45 9.67 19.01 12.64
CA LEU A 45 8.37 18.92 13.31
C LEU A 45 8.27 17.72 14.27
N LEU A 46 8.98 16.62 14.03
CA LEU A 46 9.02 15.48 14.94
C LEU A 46 9.99 15.68 16.10
N SER A 47 11.00 16.55 15.93
CA SER A 47 11.97 16.85 16.98
C SER A 47 11.40 17.70 18.12
N ASP A 48 10.34 18.48 17.84
CA ASP A 48 9.63 19.25 18.85
C ASP A 48 8.67 18.35 19.68
N PRO A 49 8.85 18.23 21.01
CA PRO A 49 7.99 17.43 21.88
C PRO A 49 6.51 17.86 21.89
N MET A 50 6.22 19.13 21.57
CA MET A 50 4.86 19.64 21.57
C MET A 50 4.07 19.15 20.36
N THR A 51 4.72 19.02 19.21
CA THR A 51 4.13 18.59 17.93
C THR A 51 4.17 17.07 17.73
N SER A 52 5.21 16.40 18.23
CA SER A 52 5.38 14.94 18.09
C SER A 52 4.33 14.11 18.83
N SER A 53 3.66 14.70 19.83
CA SER A 53 2.52 14.07 20.51
C SER A 53 1.24 13.99 19.66
N ASN A 54 1.20 14.68 18.51
CA ASN A 54 0.02 14.73 17.66
C ASN A 54 -0.13 13.44 16.82
N PRO A 55 -1.19 12.64 17.03
CA PRO A 55 -1.39 11.39 16.31
C PRO A 55 -1.44 11.57 14.79
N MET A 56 -2.07 12.64 14.30
CA MET A 56 -2.18 12.89 12.86
C MET A 56 -0.81 13.18 12.23
N LEU A 57 0.04 13.95 12.92
CA LEU A 57 1.40 14.20 12.45
C LEU A 57 2.20 12.89 12.37
N ALA A 58 2.08 12.04 13.38
CA ALA A 58 2.73 10.73 13.39
C ALA A 58 2.23 9.81 12.24
N VAL A 59 0.93 9.83 11.89
CA VAL A 59 0.41 9.03 10.77
C VAL A 59 0.99 9.54 9.46
N MET A 60 1.02 10.87 9.27
CA MET A 60 1.57 11.48 8.05
C MET A 60 3.08 11.21 7.94
N ALA A 61 3.81 11.31 9.05
CA ALA A 61 5.22 10.98 9.12
C ALA A 61 5.50 9.52 8.76
N ALA A 62 4.82 8.59 9.40
CA ALA A 62 4.95 7.16 9.12
C ALA A 62 4.60 6.86 7.65
N THR A 63 3.56 7.50 7.10
CA THR A 63 3.19 7.34 5.68
C THR A 63 4.31 7.79 4.73
N LEU A 64 4.98 8.91 5.04
CA LEU A 64 6.10 9.42 4.26
C LEU A 64 7.30 8.48 4.32
N TYR A 65 7.71 8.07 5.52
CA TYR A 65 8.82 7.11 5.68
C TYR A 65 8.53 5.77 5.00
N MET A 66 7.28 5.28 5.08
CA MET A 66 6.82 4.09 4.35
C MET A 66 6.91 4.25 2.83
N CYS A 67 6.68 5.45 2.29
CA CYS A 67 6.83 5.72 0.85
C CYS A 67 8.29 5.72 0.40
N GLU A 68 9.21 6.18 1.25
CA GLU A 68 10.66 6.16 1.00
C GLU A 68 11.30 4.79 1.27
N GLY A 69 10.56 3.87 1.91
CA GLY A 69 11.05 2.54 2.28
C GLY A 69 11.89 2.54 3.57
N ASP A 70 11.89 3.63 4.33
CA ASP A 70 12.52 3.71 5.65
C ASP A 70 11.55 3.18 6.72
N PHE A 71 11.49 1.85 6.82
CA PHE A 71 10.58 1.18 7.75
C PHE A 71 10.97 1.39 9.22
N ASP A 72 12.26 1.64 9.50
CA ASP A 72 12.74 1.84 10.87
C ASP A 72 12.26 3.17 11.44
N GLU A 73 12.37 4.26 10.68
CA GLU A 73 11.85 5.57 11.09
C GLU A 73 10.31 5.58 11.12
N ALA A 74 9.65 4.85 10.21
CA ALA A 74 8.19 4.68 10.25
C ALA A 74 7.74 4.01 11.56
N LEU A 75 8.40 2.93 11.98
CA LEU A 75 8.08 2.22 13.23
C LEU A 75 8.35 3.09 14.46
N LYS A 76 9.45 3.86 14.47
CA LYS A 76 9.73 4.82 15.56
C LYS A 76 8.63 5.87 15.68
N ALA A 77 8.21 6.46 14.56
CA ALA A 77 7.13 7.45 14.54
C ALA A 77 5.79 6.87 15.06
N CYS A 78 5.48 5.61 14.73
CA CYS A 78 4.26 4.95 15.22
C CYS A 78 4.35 4.55 16.70
N SER A 79 5.53 4.24 17.22
CA SER A 79 5.69 3.72 18.59
C SER A 79 5.23 4.68 19.70
N ALA A 80 5.17 5.98 19.40
CA ALA A 80 4.77 7.02 20.34
C ALA A 80 3.24 7.11 20.56
N CYS A 81 2.42 6.47 19.71
CA CYS A 81 0.97 6.61 19.75
C CYS A 81 0.28 5.23 19.62
N THR A 82 -0.79 5.01 20.40
CA THR A 82 -1.48 3.71 20.52
C THR A 82 -2.84 3.69 19.80
N SER A 83 -3.02 4.49 18.75
CA SER A 83 -4.27 4.49 17.99
C SER A 83 -4.35 3.28 17.04
N LEU A 84 -5.55 2.89 16.64
CA LEU A 84 -5.76 1.77 15.69
C LEU A 84 -5.00 2.02 14.37
N GLU A 85 -4.92 3.27 13.91
CA GLU A 85 -4.16 3.67 12.73
C GLU A 85 -2.66 3.41 12.89
N MET A 86 -2.09 3.64 14.08
CA MET A 86 -0.68 3.32 14.34
C MET A 86 -0.44 1.82 14.36
N HIS A 87 -1.34 1.07 14.98
CA HIS A 87 -1.28 -0.39 14.94
C HIS A 87 -1.30 -0.90 13.48
N ALA A 88 -2.21 -0.37 12.66
CA ALA A 88 -2.31 -0.71 11.25
C ALA A 88 -1.04 -0.34 10.46
N MET A 89 -0.46 0.84 10.70
CA MET A 89 0.79 1.27 10.07
C MET A 89 1.97 0.36 10.46
N MET A 90 2.09 -0.02 11.73
CA MET A 90 3.12 -0.95 12.20
C MET A 90 2.96 -2.34 11.57
N ILE A 91 1.72 -2.86 11.49
CA ILE A 91 1.42 -4.13 10.82
C ILE A 91 1.87 -4.07 9.35
N ASN A 92 1.51 -3.00 8.63
CA ASN A 92 1.92 -2.80 7.25
C ASN A 92 3.46 -2.76 7.10
N ALA A 93 4.16 -2.04 7.98
CA ALA A 93 5.63 -2.00 7.99
C ALA A 93 6.24 -3.39 8.21
N TYR A 94 5.75 -4.15 9.21
CA TYR A 94 6.24 -5.51 9.46
C TYR A 94 6.01 -6.47 8.29
N LEU A 95 4.86 -6.36 7.60
CA LEU A 95 4.60 -7.15 6.40
C LEU A 95 5.55 -6.78 5.25
N LYS A 96 5.88 -5.48 5.08
CA LYS A 96 6.87 -5.03 4.10
C LYS A 96 8.29 -5.47 4.41
N LEU A 97 8.62 -5.64 5.68
CA LEU A 97 9.89 -6.21 6.16
C LEU A 97 9.91 -7.76 6.11
N GLU A 98 8.89 -8.40 5.53
CA GLU A 98 8.74 -9.85 5.47
C GLU A 98 8.76 -10.52 6.86
N ARG A 99 8.34 -9.78 7.90
CA ARG A 99 8.25 -10.24 9.30
C ARG A 99 6.80 -10.45 9.71
N ALA A 100 6.14 -11.43 9.09
CA ALA A 100 4.75 -11.79 9.38
C ALA A 100 4.54 -12.20 10.86
N ASP A 101 5.57 -12.72 11.52
CA ASP A 101 5.56 -13.07 12.95
C ASP A 101 5.36 -11.84 13.86
N LEU A 102 6.01 -10.71 13.52
CA LEU A 102 5.85 -9.45 14.25
C LEU A 102 4.51 -8.79 13.92
N ALA A 103 4.08 -8.88 12.66
CA ALA A 103 2.77 -8.40 12.23
C ALA A 103 1.63 -9.12 12.97
N GLU A 104 1.72 -10.44 13.16
CA GLU A 104 0.72 -11.22 13.90
C GLU A 104 0.66 -10.82 15.39
N ARG A 105 1.81 -10.56 16.03
CA ARG A 105 1.85 -10.06 17.41
C ARG A 105 1.20 -8.69 17.52
N GLN A 106 1.49 -7.80 16.57
CA GLN A 106 0.93 -6.47 16.55
C GLN A 106 -0.58 -6.49 16.29
N LEU A 107 -1.06 -7.40 15.44
CA LEU A 107 -2.48 -7.63 15.21
C LEU A 107 -3.19 -8.05 16.51
N LYS A 108 -2.63 -8.98 17.29
CA LYS A 108 -3.22 -9.38 18.58
C LYS A 108 -3.36 -8.19 19.54
N ALA A 109 -2.39 -7.27 19.55
CA ALA A 109 -2.49 -6.04 20.33
C ALA A 109 -3.63 -5.14 19.82
N MET A 110 -3.76 -5.00 18.50
CA MET A 110 -4.82 -4.22 17.86
C MET A 110 -6.23 -4.80 18.14
N GLN A 111 -6.39 -6.11 18.06
CA GLN A 111 -7.63 -6.82 18.40
C GLN A 111 -7.99 -6.67 19.88
N GLY A 112 -7.00 -6.54 20.76
CA GLY A 112 -7.21 -6.23 22.18
C GLY A 112 -7.79 -4.83 22.42
N VAL A 113 -7.63 -3.91 21.46
CA VAL A 113 -8.23 -2.56 21.52
C VAL A 113 -9.65 -2.59 20.98
N ASP A 114 -9.83 -3.09 19.76
CA ASP A 114 -11.14 -3.25 19.13
C ASP A 114 -11.05 -4.30 18.00
N ASP A 115 -11.61 -5.49 18.23
CA ASP A 115 -11.61 -6.59 17.26
C ASP A 115 -12.62 -6.35 16.12
N ASP A 116 -13.75 -5.69 16.40
CA ASP A 116 -14.84 -5.48 15.44
C ASP A 116 -14.61 -4.25 14.53
N ALA A 117 -13.64 -3.40 14.87
CA ALA A 117 -13.25 -2.27 14.04
C ALA A 117 -12.90 -2.71 12.61
N THR A 118 -13.43 -1.98 11.62
CA THR A 118 -13.18 -2.24 10.19
C THR A 118 -11.69 -2.23 9.86
N LEU A 119 -10.93 -1.35 10.49
CA LEU A 119 -9.49 -1.28 10.32
C LEU A 119 -8.77 -2.52 10.87
N THR A 120 -9.24 -3.06 12.00
CA THR A 120 -8.72 -4.31 12.57
C THR A 120 -9.01 -5.49 11.65
N GLN A 121 -10.23 -5.58 11.12
CA GLN A 121 -10.60 -6.62 10.15
C GLN A 121 -9.73 -6.53 8.87
N LEU A 122 -9.51 -5.34 8.32
CA LEU A 122 -8.58 -5.16 7.19
C LEU A 122 -7.16 -5.63 7.51
N CYS A 123 -6.64 -5.29 8.69
CA CYS A 123 -5.31 -5.74 9.11
C CYS A 123 -5.25 -7.26 9.30
N THR A 124 -6.32 -7.88 9.82
CA THR A 124 -6.46 -9.33 9.90
C THR A 124 -6.33 -9.97 8.53
N ALA A 125 -7.01 -9.43 7.51
CA ALA A 125 -6.90 -9.92 6.14
C ALA A 125 -5.46 -9.80 5.61
N TRP A 126 -4.77 -8.66 5.80
CA TRP A 126 -3.39 -8.48 5.34
C TRP A 126 -2.41 -9.45 5.99
N VAL A 127 -2.48 -9.62 7.31
CA VAL A 127 -1.63 -10.56 8.05
C VAL A 127 -1.90 -11.99 7.59
N ASN A 128 -3.16 -12.36 7.44
CA ASN A 128 -3.54 -13.70 6.99
C ASN A 128 -3.06 -14.01 5.57
N VAL A 129 -3.08 -13.03 4.65
CA VAL A 129 -2.45 -13.17 3.31
C VAL A 129 -0.95 -13.36 3.45
N GLY A 130 -0.28 -12.57 4.29
CA GLY A 130 1.16 -12.66 4.53
C GLY A 130 1.61 -13.98 5.16
N LEU A 131 0.79 -14.58 6.02
CA LEU A 131 1.05 -15.90 6.62
C LEU A 131 0.86 -17.05 5.62
N GLY A 132 0.00 -16.86 4.61
CA GLY A 132 -0.26 -17.87 3.59
C GLY A 132 -1.02 -19.10 4.09
N GLY A 133 -1.01 -20.18 3.30
CA GLY A 133 -1.68 -21.44 3.64
C GLY A 133 -3.19 -21.30 3.84
N LEU A 134 -3.74 -21.95 4.87
CA LEU A 134 -5.18 -21.93 5.17
C LEU A 134 -5.68 -20.53 5.59
N LYS A 135 -4.78 -19.65 6.07
CA LYS A 135 -5.14 -18.30 6.50
C LYS A 135 -5.60 -17.40 5.36
N VAL A 136 -5.15 -17.68 4.13
CA VAL A 136 -5.57 -16.90 2.95
C VAL A 136 -7.08 -17.01 2.71
N GLN A 137 -7.68 -18.17 3.01
CA GLN A 137 -9.12 -18.33 2.89
C GLN A 137 -9.88 -17.53 3.97
N GLU A 138 -9.33 -17.41 5.19
CA GLU A 138 -9.87 -16.51 6.21
C GLU A 138 -9.79 -15.05 5.75
N ALA A 139 -8.66 -14.62 5.17
CA ALA A 139 -8.51 -13.27 4.61
C ALA A 139 -9.53 -12.98 3.50
N PHE A 140 -9.76 -13.95 2.62
CA PHE A 140 -10.76 -13.84 1.56
C PHE A 140 -12.15 -13.56 2.12
N TYR A 141 -12.57 -14.31 3.15
CA TYR A 141 -13.87 -14.08 3.78
C TYR A 141 -14.00 -12.71 4.44
N VAL A 142 -12.92 -12.19 5.03
CA VAL A 142 -12.92 -10.82 5.56
C VAL A 142 -13.15 -9.80 4.45
N PHE A 143 -12.47 -9.92 3.30
CA PHE A 143 -12.72 -9.03 2.16
C PHE A 143 -14.15 -9.15 1.62
N GLN A 144 -14.70 -10.36 1.55
CA GLN A 144 -16.09 -10.57 1.15
C GLN A 144 -17.07 -9.92 2.13
N GLU A 145 -16.91 -10.14 3.43
CA GLU A 145 -17.76 -9.54 4.45
C GLU A 145 -17.71 -8.01 4.40
N LEU A 146 -16.52 -7.42 4.27
CA LEU A 146 -16.38 -5.97 4.13
C LEU A 146 -17.02 -5.47 2.83
N GLY A 147 -16.89 -6.19 1.72
CA GLY A 147 -17.54 -5.84 0.45
C GLY A 147 -19.06 -5.89 0.52
N ASP A 148 -19.61 -6.93 1.14
CA ASP A 148 -21.05 -7.18 1.24
C ASP A 148 -21.73 -6.31 2.30
N LYS A 149 -21.05 -6.01 3.41
CA LYS A 149 -21.54 -5.13 4.48
C LYS A 149 -21.52 -3.67 4.06
N PHE A 150 -20.55 -3.27 3.24
CA PHE A 150 -20.39 -1.92 2.73
C PHE A 150 -20.64 -1.89 1.22
N GLU A 151 -19.81 -1.18 0.46
CA GLU A 151 -19.82 -1.24 -1.00
C GLU A 151 -18.49 -1.82 -1.48
N TRP A 152 -18.59 -2.72 -2.45
CA TRP A 152 -17.43 -3.23 -3.18
C TRP A 152 -16.68 -2.11 -3.91
N THR A 153 -15.50 -1.78 -3.38
CA THR A 153 -14.55 -0.83 -3.98
C THR A 153 -13.49 -1.57 -4.80
N ALA A 154 -12.80 -0.87 -5.70
CA ALA A 154 -11.68 -1.44 -6.45
C ALA A 154 -10.62 -2.05 -5.51
N ARG A 155 -10.36 -1.45 -4.33
CA ARG A 155 -9.41 -2.01 -3.34
C ARG A 155 -9.88 -3.32 -2.73
N LEU A 156 -11.17 -3.45 -2.40
CA LEU A 156 -11.71 -4.69 -1.84
C LEU A 156 -11.68 -5.82 -2.86
N TYR A 157 -12.02 -5.53 -4.12
CA TYR A 157 -11.86 -6.49 -5.22
C TYR A 157 -10.41 -6.92 -5.41
N ASN A 158 -9.44 -5.98 -5.35
CA ASN A 158 -8.02 -6.34 -5.42
C ASN A 158 -7.58 -7.23 -4.25
N GLY A 159 -8.05 -6.95 -3.03
CA GLY A 159 -7.79 -7.81 -1.87
C GLY A 159 -8.34 -9.23 -2.04
N SER A 160 -9.59 -9.33 -2.49
CA SER A 160 -10.25 -10.60 -2.83
C SER A 160 -9.49 -11.37 -3.93
N ALA A 161 -9.14 -10.67 -5.02
CA ALA A 161 -8.38 -11.23 -6.13
C ALA A 161 -6.99 -11.72 -5.70
N ALA A 162 -6.28 -10.96 -4.86
CA ALA A 162 -4.98 -11.37 -4.33
C ALA A 162 -5.10 -12.67 -3.52
N CYS A 163 -6.15 -12.82 -2.70
CA CYS A 163 -6.40 -14.07 -1.99
C CYS A 163 -6.65 -15.23 -2.97
N ASN A 164 -7.49 -15.02 -3.98
CA ASN A 164 -7.77 -16.02 -5.02
C ASN A 164 -6.50 -16.43 -5.78
N MET A 165 -5.64 -15.47 -6.15
CA MET A 165 -4.35 -15.74 -6.79
C MET A 165 -3.42 -16.58 -5.92
N VAL A 166 -3.30 -16.25 -4.62
CA VAL A 166 -2.47 -17.03 -3.68
C VAL A 166 -3.02 -18.45 -3.49
N MET A 167 -4.35 -18.62 -3.56
CA MET A 167 -5.00 -19.93 -3.55
C MET A 167 -4.95 -20.67 -4.89
N GLY A 168 -4.34 -20.10 -5.93
CA GLY A 168 -4.24 -20.68 -7.28
C GLY A 168 -5.54 -20.63 -8.10
N ARG A 169 -6.53 -19.83 -7.68
CA ARG A 169 -7.84 -19.66 -8.32
C ARG A 169 -7.80 -18.44 -9.26
N PHE A 170 -7.08 -18.57 -10.37
CA PHE A 170 -6.79 -17.44 -11.25
C PHE A 170 -8.01 -16.97 -12.04
N GLU A 171 -8.93 -17.87 -12.38
CA GLU A 171 -10.18 -17.55 -13.08
C GLU A 171 -11.12 -16.70 -12.22
N GLU A 172 -11.20 -17.00 -10.93
CA GLU A 172 -11.97 -16.25 -9.93
C GLU A 172 -11.32 -14.89 -9.68
N ALA A 173 -9.99 -14.85 -9.54
CA ALA A 173 -9.25 -13.60 -9.42
C ALA A 173 -9.49 -12.68 -10.62
N GLU A 174 -9.52 -13.23 -11.85
CA GLU A 174 -9.81 -12.43 -13.04
C GLU A 174 -11.19 -11.77 -12.97
N LYS A 175 -12.22 -12.49 -12.51
CA LYS A 175 -13.58 -11.93 -12.37
C LYS A 175 -13.59 -10.73 -11.42
N ASP A 176 -13.00 -10.90 -10.23
CA ASP A 176 -12.88 -9.83 -9.24
C ASP A 176 -12.13 -8.61 -9.81
N LEU A 177 -11.05 -8.85 -10.56
CA LEU A 177 -10.25 -7.78 -11.16
C LEU A 177 -10.96 -7.07 -12.31
N MET A 178 -11.81 -7.76 -13.06
CA MET A 178 -12.65 -7.12 -14.09
C MET A 178 -13.69 -6.19 -13.45
N GLU A 179 -14.27 -6.58 -12.31
CA GLU A 179 -15.13 -5.70 -11.53
C GLU A 179 -14.35 -4.49 -10.99
N ALA A 180 -13.14 -4.70 -10.45
CA ALA A 180 -12.25 -3.61 -10.02
C ALA A 180 -11.94 -2.63 -11.15
N LEU A 181 -11.62 -3.15 -12.34
CA LEU A 181 -11.30 -2.36 -13.52
C LEU A 181 -12.50 -1.52 -14.00
N SER A 182 -13.72 -2.03 -13.83
CA SER A 182 -14.94 -1.29 -14.14
C SER A 182 -15.17 -0.11 -13.20
N LYS A 183 -14.72 -0.22 -11.94
CA LYS A 183 -14.79 0.83 -10.92
C LYS A 183 -13.70 1.88 -11.11
N ASP A 184 -12.47 1.46 -11.38
CA ASP A 184 -11.36 2.35 -11.70
C ASP A 184 -10.42 1.72 -12.75
N SER A 185 -10.57 2.17 -14.00
CA SER A 185 -9.78 1.68 -15.13
C SER A 185 -8.28 2.03 -15.09
N LYS A 186 -7.86 2.93 -14.19
CA LYS A 186 -6.48 3.42 -14.10
C LYS A 186 -5.78 3.00 -12.81
N ASP A 187 -6.45 2.22 -11.96
CA ASP A 187 -5.89 1.73 -10.70
C ASP A 187 -4.66 0.84 -10.97
N PRO A 188 -3.44 1.25 -10.55
CA PRO A 188 -2.21 0.52 -10.84
C PRO A 188 -2.22 -0.90 -10.29
N GLU A 189 -2.77 -1.10 -9.11
CA GLU A 189 -2.87 -2.39 -8.43
C GLU A 189 -3.75 -3.37 -9.22
N THR A 190 -4.91 -2.91 -9.70
CA THR A 190 -5.79 -3.70 -10.59
C THR A 190 -5.06 -4.12 -11.85
N LEU A 191 -4.37 -3.18 -12.51
CA LEU A 191 -3.65 -3.46 -13.75
C LEU A 191 -2.48 -4.45 -13.52
N ALA A 192 -1.73 -4.29 -12.43
CA ALA A 192 -0.64 -5.19 -12.07
C ALA A 192 -1.12 -6.62 -11.75
N ASN A 193 -2.23 -6.75 -11.04
CA ASN A 193 -2.85 -8.04 -10.77
C ASN A 193 -3.40 -8.68 -12.06
N LEU A 194 -4.01 -7.90 -12.95
CA LEU A 194 -4.47 -8.39 -14.26
C LEU A 194 -3.33 -8.89 -15.14
N VAL A 195 -2.16 -8.24 -15.13
CA VAL A 195 -0.96 -8.74 -15.81
C VAL A 195 -0.62 -10.13 -15.29
N THR A 196 -0.53 -10.28 -13.97
CA THR A 196 -0.14 -11.54 -13.31
C THR A 196 -1.13 -12.66 -13.62
N VAL A 197 -2.43 -12.41 -13.45
CA VAL A 197 -3.50 -13.39 -13.73
C VAL A 197 -3.52 -13.80 -15.20
N ASN A 198 -3.42 -12.85 -16.13
CA ASN A 198 -3.45 -13.18 -17.56
C ASN A 198 -2.21 -13.98 -17.99
N LEU A 199 -1.04 -13.75 -17.38
CA LEU A 199 0.14 -14.58 -17.62
C LEU A 199 -0.09 -16.02 -17.15
N HIS A 200 -0.66 -16.22 -15.96
CA HIS A 200 -0.99 -17.56 -15.45
C HIS A 200 -2.03 -18.29 -16.30
N LEU A 201 -3.02 -17.57 -16.82
CA LEU A 201 -4.05 -18.13 -17.69
C LEU A 201 -3.62 -18.27 -19.16
N GLY A 202 -2.39 -17.87 -19.52
CA GLY A 202 -1.88 -17.93 -20.90
C GLY A 202 -2.60 -16.98 -21.86
N LYS A 203 -3.19 -15.89 -21.35
CA LYS A 203 -3.96 -14.93 -22.14
C LYS A 203 -3.06 -13.81 -22.70
N PRO A 204 -3.23 -13.42 -23.98
CA PRO A 204 -2.39 -12.38 -24.61
C PRO A 204 -2.64 -10.98 -24.03
N ALA A 205 -3.74 -10.78 -23.30
CA ALA A 205 -4.13 -9.49 -22.73
C ALA A 205 -3.16 -8.96 -21.66
N ALA A 206 -2.27 -9.81 -21.11
CA ALA A 206 -1.24 -9.37 -20.15
C ALA A 206 -0.39 -8.20 -20.70
N SER A 207 0.01 -8.26 -21.98
CA SER A 207 0.79 -7.21 -22.65
C SER A 207 0.06 -5.85 -22.69
N ARG A 208 -1.26 -5.89 -22.92
CA ARG A 208 -2.12 -4.70 -22.92
C ARG A 208 -2.16 -4.06 -21.55
N TYR A 209 -2.43 -4.84 -20.51
CA TYR A 209 -2.51 -4.32 -19.13
C TYR A 209 -1.16 -3.82 -18.62
N LEU A 210 -0.05 -4.46 -19.02
CA LEU A 210 1.29 -3.97 -18.71
C LEU A 210 1.57 -2.59 -19.32
N THR A 211 1.14 -2.38 -20.56
CA THR A 211 1.26 -1.08 -21.23
C THR A 211 0.45 0.00 -20.50
N GLN A 212 -0.78 -0.34 -20.09
CA GLN A 212 -1.62 0.56 -19.30
C GLN A 212 -1.03 0.86 -17.92
N LEU A 213 -0.46 -0.15 -17.25
CA LEU A 213 0.22 0.02 -15.96
C LEU A 213 1.39 0.99 -16.08
N LYS A 214 2.27 0.80 -17.07
CA LYS A 214 3.42 1.71 -17.31
C LYS A 214 2.97 3.15 -17.60
N ALA A 215 1.79 3.33 -18.21
CA ALA A 215 1.22 4.65 -18.48
C ALA A 215 0.56 5.28 -17.24
N ALA A 216 -0.03 4.49 -16.35
CA ALA A 216 -0.67 4.95 -15.13
C ALA A 216 0.34 5.22 -14.00
N ASP A 217 1.29 4.32 -13.81
CA ASP A 217 2.36 4.43 -12.81
C ASP A 217 3.63 3.71 -13.30
N ALA A 218 4.55 4.49 -13.87
CA ALA A 218 5.83 4.00 -14.35
C ALA A 218 6.75 3.51 -13.21
N ALA A 219 6.55 4.00 -11.98
CA ALA A 219 7.34 3.64 -10.81
C ALA A 219 6.76 2.44 -10.04
N HIS A 220 5.63 1.89 -10.51
CA HIS A 220 4.99 0.75 -9.86
C HIS A 220 5.99 -0.42 -9.70
N PRO A 221 6.05 -1.11 -8.54
CA PRO A 221 7.07 -2.12 -8.27
C PRO A 221 7.17 -3.23 -9.33
N LEU A 222 6.03 -3.65 -9.90
CA LEU A 222 6.00 -4.66 -10.97
C LEU A 222 6.67 -4.14 -12.26
N ALA A 223 6.42 -2.88 -12.64
CA ALA A 223 7.03 -2.28 -13.82
C ALA A 223 8.55 -2.09 -13.64
N ALA A 224 8.97 -1.59 -12.47
CA ALA A 224 10.37 -1.41 -12.14
C ALA A 224 11.14 -2.74 -12.10
N ARG A 225 10.56 -3.78 -11.46
CA ARG A 225 11.16 -5.13 -11.43
C ARG A 225 11.30 -5.73 -12.82
N LEU A 226 10.32 -5.55 -13.70
CA LEU A 226 10.39 -6.04 -15.06
C LEU A 226 11.52 -5.34 -15.85
N ALA A 227 11.61 -4.02 -15.77
CA ALA A 227 12.66 -3.27 -16.44
C ALA A 227 14.06 -3.69 -15.96
N SER A 228 14.23 -3.87 -14.64
CA SER A 228 15.48 -4.36 -14.07
C SER A 228 15.81 -5.79 -14.53
N ALA A 229 14.80 -6.67 -14.63
CA ALA A 229 14.99 -8.02 -15.14
C ALA A 229 15.39 -8.05 -16.63
N GLU A 230 14.78 -7.20 -17.45
CA GLU A 230 15.14 -7.01 -18.87
C GLU A 230 16.60 -6.56 -19.00
N GLU A 231 17.02 -5.55 -18.23
CA GLU A 231 18.40 -5.05 -18.24
C GLU A 231 19.43 -6.13 -17.82
N MET A 232 19.12 -6.88 -16.76
CA MET A 232 19.96 -7.99 -16.31
C MET A 232 20.09 -9.07 -17.39
N PHE A 233 18.99 -9.40 -18.08
CA PHE A 233 18.99 -10.37 -19.16
C PHE A 233 19.87 -9.92 -20.33
N ASP A 234 19.70 -8.68 -20.80
CA ASP A 234 20.49 -8.12 -21.91
C ASP A 234 21.99 -8.05 -21.58
N ARG A 235 22.33 -7.69 -20.34
CA ARG A 235 23.70 -7.71 -19.85
C ARG A 235 24.29 -9.13 -19.88
N THR A 236 23.52 -10.14 -19.47
CA THR A 236 24.01 -11.53 -19.51
C THR A 236 24.22 -12.03 -20.93
N ILE A 237 23.36 -11.67 -21.89
CA ILE A 237 23.55 -11.99 -23.31
C ILE A 237 24.87 -11.40 -23.81
N THR A 238 25.11 -10.12 -23.49
CA THR A 238 26.34 -9.42 -23.91
C THR A 238 27.59 -10.09 -23.33
N ASN A 239 27.54 -10.55 -22.08
CA ASN A 239 28.65 -11.24 -21.43
C ASN A 239 28.88 -12.66 -21.98
N MET A 240 27.84 -13.34 -22.48
CA MET A 240 27.98 -14.67 -23.10
C MET A 240 28.46 -14.59 -24.55
N ALA A 241 28.27 -13.44 -25.20
CA ALA A 241 28.72 -13.17 -26.57
C ALA A 241 30.17 -12.64 -26.66
N SER A 242 30.81 -12.34 -25.52
CA SER A 242 32.22 -11.93 -25.42
C SER A 242 33.11 -13.07 -24.94
#